data_AF-A0A0M9WC25-F1
#
_entry.id   AF-A0A0M9WC25-F1
#
_cell.length_a   1.000
_cell.length_b   1.000
_cell.length_c   1.000
_cell.angle_alpha   90.00
_cell.angle_beta   90.00
_cell.angle_gamma   90.00
#
_symmetry.space_group_name_H-M   'P 1'
#
loop_
_entity.id
_entity.type
_entity.pdbx_description
1 polymer ?
#
loop_
_entity_poly.entity_id
_entity_poly.type
_entity_poly.pdbx_seq_one_letter_code
_entity_poly.pdbx_strand_id
1 'polypeptide(L)'
;MADSWDVYVAFCQRRGNDPLHWMLLLANSGSLHCTWYHVIGGPMQSRDYECKIQAGERVDSFGISKKQYVSRIAASDINKVKSAVVAVPAQDCQYWMVEVLAGLERKSLVPPGTSVHYHNQIEPFIAGEMEDSWVLLSGTCEEELTIEEPGSN
;
A
#
# COMPACT_ATOMS: atom_id res chain seq x y z
N MET A 1 23.55 23.64 6.68
CA MET A 1 22.44 22.68 6.51
C MET A 1 21.86 22.94 5.14
N ALA A 2 21.19 21.97 4.51
CA ALA A 2 20.54 22.27 3.25
C ALA A 2 19.27 23.08 3.46
N ASP A 3 18.99 23.93 2.49
CA ASP A 3 17.89 24.88 2.54
C ASP A 3 16.55 24.25 2.10
N SER A 4 16.62 23.09 1.44
CA SER A 4 15.45 22.38 0.94
C SER A 4 15.63 20.86 0.88
N TRP A 5 14.50 20.17 0.83
CA TRP A 5 14.41 18.72 0.64
C TRP A 5 13.58 18.41 -0.59
N ASP A 6 14.06 17.47 -1.39
CA ASP A 6 13.34 16.88 -2.50
C ASP A 6 12.54 15.67 -2.01
N VAL A 7 11.27 15.64 -2.36
CA VAL A 7 10.30 14.60 -2.02
C VAL A 7 10.12 13.70 -3.24
N TYR A 8 10.32 12.40 -3.05
CA TYR A 8 10.10 11.40 -4.08
C TYR A 8 9.18 10.28 -3.59
N VAL A 9 8.45 9.67 -4.52
CA VAL A 9 7.90 8.32 -4.33
C VAL A 9 8.84 7.34 -5.03
N ALA A 10 9.33 6.34 -4.30
CA ALA A 10 10.14 5.26 -4.84
C ALA A 10 9.32 3.97 -4.93
N PHE A 11 9.56 3.24 -6.01
CA PHE A 11 8.99 1.94 -6.31
C PHE A 11 10.11 0.92 -6.27
N CYS A 12 10.03 -0.02 -5.34
CA CYS A 12 11.04 -1.07 -5.19
C CYS A 12 10.97 -2.09 -6.33
N GLN A 13 12.01 -2.91 -6.45
CA GLN A 13 11.94 -4.10 -7.30
C GLN A 13 10.86 -5.05 -6.77
N ARG A 14 10.04 -5.60 -7.67
CA ARG A 14 9.02 -6.60 -7.32
C ARG A 14 9.70 -7.88 -6.80
N ARG A 15 9.12 -8.46 -5.75
CA ARG A 15 9.57 -9.73 -5.16
C ARG A 15 8.41 -10.72 -5.22
N GLY A 16 8.49 -11.69 -6.14
CA GLY A 16 7.40 -12.64 -6.35
C GLY A 16 6.11 -11.96 -6.81
N ASN A 17 4.99 -12.37 -6.20
CA ASN A 17 3.64 -11.89 -6.54
C ASN A 17 3.14 -10.80 -5.58
N ASP A 18 3.96 -10.34 -4.63
CA ASP A 18 3.56 -9.28 -3.72
C ASP A 18 3.31 -7.96 -4.48
N PRO A 19 2.37 -7.12 -4.01
CA PRO A 19 2.22 -5.77 -4.50
C PRO A 19 3.53 -5.00 -4.46
N LEU A 20 3.72 -4.11 -5.43
CA LEU A 20 4.95 -3.33 -5.51
C LEU A 20 5.15 -2.49 -4.25
N HIS A 21 6.28 -2.65 -3.57
CA HIS A 21 6.57 -1.92 -2.34
C HIS A 21 6.89 -0.45 -2.64
N TRP A 22 6.12 0.47 -2.03
CA TRP A 22 6.29 1.91 -2.20
C TRP A 22 6.96 2.54 -0.99
N MET A 23 7.77 3.58 -1.24
CA MET A 23 8.46 4.33 -0.18
C MET A 23 8.40 5.83 -0.46
N LEU A 24 8.26 6.62 0.60
CA LEU A 24 8.52 8.06 0.56
C LEU A 24 10.01 8.28 0.80
N LEU A 25 10.67 8.97 -0.12
CA LEU A 25 12.06 9.38 0.00
C LEU A 25 12.12 10.88 0.25
N LEU A 26 12.86 11.25 1.27
CA LEU A 26 13.18 12.65 1.56
C LEU A 26 14.69 12.87 1.44
N ALA A 27 15.10 13.44 0.32
CA ALA A 27 16.49 13.68 0.00
C ALA A 27 16.83 15.15 0.20
N ASN A 28 17.99 15.42 0.77
CA ASN A 28 18.53 16.77 0.72
C ASN A 28 18.86 17.10 -0.75
N SER A 29 18.51 18.30 -1.23
CA SER A 29 18.74 18.68 -2.64
C SER A 29 20.21 18.50 -3.04
N GLY A 30 20.46 17.62 -4.01
CA GLY A 30 21.81 17.28 -4.50
C GLY A 30 22.55 16.22 -3.68
N SER A 31 21.98 15.70 -2.59
CA SER A 31 22.54 14.60 -1.81
C SER A 31 22.30 13.25 -2.49
N LEU A 32 23.27 12.35 -2.39
CA LEU A 32 23.12 10.94 -2.77
C LEU A 32 22.41 10.10 -1.70
N HIS A 33 22.21 10.67 -0.51
CA HIS A 33 21.54 10.02 0.62
C HIS A 33 20.24 10.73 1.02
N CYS A 34 19.28 9.95 1.48
CA CYS A 34 17.96 10.38 1.90
C CYS A 34 17.49 9.66 3.17
N THR A 35 16.30 10.01 3.63
CA THR A 35 15.54 9.21 4.59
C THR A 35 14.44 8.47 3.87
N TRP A 36 14.32 7.17 4.10
CA TRP A 36 13.20 6.36 3.64
C TRP A 36 12.12 6.29 4.72
N TYR A 37 10.87 6.48 4.30
CA TYR A 37 9.69 6.21 5.11
C TYR A 37 8.83 5.20 4.35
N HIS A 38 8.51 4.08 4.98
CA HIS A 38 7.74 3.01 4.35
C HIS A 38 7.13 2.09 5.42
N VAL A 39 6.24 1.20 5.00
CA VAL A 39 5.68 0.16 5.88
C VAL A 39 6.11 -1.21 5.40
N ILE A 40 6.69 -2.01 6.29
CA ILE A 40 7.08 -3.40 6.03
C ILE A 40 6.12 -4.38 6.72
N GLY A 41 6.29 -5.68 6.47
CA GLY A 41 5.45 -6.72 7.07
C GLY A 41 4.14 -6.93 6.31
N GLY A 42 3.11 -7.35 7.02
CA GLY A 42 1.80 -7.68 6.48
C GLY A 42 1.53 -9.19 6.36
N PRO A 43 0.29 -9.57 6.05
CA PRO A 43 -0.14 -10.97 6.01
C PRO A 43 0.70 -11.85 5.07
N MET A 44 1.15 -11.31 3.94
CA MET A 44 2.01 -12.03 2.97
C MET A 44 3.38 -12.40 3.55
N GLN A 45 3.84 -11.70 4.59
CA GLN A 45 5.11 -11.93 5.27
C GLN A 45 4.92 -12.59 6.65
N SER A 46 3.70 -12.99 7.00
CA SER A 46 3.32 -13.52 8.31
C SER A 46 3.79 -12.65 9.48
N ARG A 47 3.68 -11.33 9.33
CA ARG A 47 4.11 -10.32 10.32
C ARG A 47 3.11 -9.17 10.36
N ASP A 48 3.05 -8.48 11.49
CA ASP A 48 2.30 -7.23 11.60
C ASP A 48 2.91 -6.15 10.71
N TYR A 49 2.08 -5.20 10.28
CA TYR A 49 2.56 -4.01 9.58
C TYR A 49 3.38 -3.13 10.52
N GLU A 50 4.54 -2.69 10.06
CA GLU A 50 5.43 -1.81 10.82
C GLU A 50 5.93 -0.65 9.96
N CYS A 51 5.70 0.58 10.43
CA CYS A 51 6.29 1.77 9.81
C CYS A 51 7.78 1.88 10.17
N LYS A 52 8.64 1.96 9.16
CA LYS A 52 10.08 2.13 9.32
C LYS A 52 10.54 3.48 8.79
N ILE A 53 11.48 4.08 9.52
CA ILE A 53 12.15 5.33 9.15
C ILE A 53 13.65 5.04 9.12
N GLN A 54 14.24 5.06 7.92
CA GLN A 54 15.65 4.69 7.72
C GLN A 54 16.42 5.88 7.16
N ALA A 55 17.29 6.48 7.98
CA ALA A 55 18.05 7.66 7.63
C ALA A 55 19.44 7.30 7.08
N GLY A 56 19.95 8.09 6.14
CA GLY A 56 21.28 7.88 5.55
C GLY A 56 21.31 6.84 4.45
N GLU A 57 20.13 6.43 3.96
CA GLU A 57 20.00 5.46 2.87
C GLU A 57 20.28 6.11 1.52
N ARG A 58 20.69 5.32 0.53
CA ARG A 58 20.96 5.83 -0.82
C ARG A 58 19.67 6.18 -1.57
N VAL A 59 19.68 7.29 -2.29
CA VAL A 59 18.56 7.72 -3.18
C VAL A 59 18.39 6.77 -4.39
N ASP A 60 19.46 6.06 -4.75
CA ASP A 60 19.56 5.16 -5.90
C ASP A 60 19.93 3.72 -5.47
N SER A 61 19.46 3.28 -4.30
CA SER A 61 19.72 1.92 -3.82
C SER A 61 19.26 0.85 -4.81
N PHE A 62 20.00 -0.26 -4.90
CA PHE A 62 19.71 -1.39 -5.79
C PHE A 62 18.29 -1.95 -5.64
N GLY A 63 17.71 -1.86 -4.44
CA GLY A 63 16.34 -2.30 -4.18
C GLY A 63 15.26 -1.42 -4.81
N ILE A 64 15.60 -0.22 -5.30
CA ILE A 64 14.69 0.74 -5.93
C ILE A 64 14.74 0.55 -7.45
N SER A 65 13.60 0.20 -8.05
CA SER A 65 13.47 0.08 -9.50
C SER A 65 13.30 1.46 -10.16
N LYS A 66 12.46 2.31 -9.57
CA LYS A 66 12.14 3.64 -10.09
C LYS A 66 11.88 4.61 -8.94
N LYS A 67 12.15 5.89 -9.16
CA LYS A 67 11.67 6.98 -8.30
C LYS A 67 11.01 8.07 -9.14
N GLN A 68 10.02 8.72 -8.59
CA GLN A 68 9.31 9.85 -9.17
C GLN A 68 9.46 11.05 -8.25
N TYR A 69 9.95 12.16 -8.80
CA TYR A 69 9.97 13.44 -8.10
C TYR A 69 8.54 13.95 -7.94
N VAL A 70 8.22 14.41 -6.73
CA VAL A 70 6.90 14.97 -6.40
C VAL A 70 7.00 16.47 -6.19
N SER A 71 7.89 16.90 -5.29
CA SER A 71 8.02 18.32 -4.93
C SER A 71 9.34 18.61 -4.24
N ARG A 72 9.58 19.89 -3.99
CA ARG A 72 10.64 20.41 -3.13
C ARG A 72 10.01 21.18 -2.00
N ILE A 73 10.48 20.95 -0.79
CA ILE A 73 10.00 21.62 0.43
C ILE A 73 11.13 22.38 1.11
N ALA A 74 10.78 23.40 1.89
CA ALA A 74 11.76 24.11 2.70
C ALA A 74 12.27 23.23 3.84
N ALA A 75 13.51 23.43 4.29
CA ALA A 75 14.07 22.71 5.43
C ALA A 75 13.26 22.91 6.73
N SER A 76 12.63 24.06 6.90
CA SER A 76 11.74 24.38 8.02
C SER A 76 10.49 23.50 8.07
N ASP A 77 10.08 22.89 6.95
CA ASP A 77 8.88 22.07 6.86
C ASP A 77 9.10 20.58 7.20
N ILE A 78 10.31 20.18 7.58
CA ILE A 78 10.64 18.78 7.89
C ILE A 78 9.72 18.16 8.95
N ASN A 79 9.36 18.94 9.97
CA ASN A 79 8.49 18.47 11.05
C ASN A 79 7.04 18.24 10.58
N LYS A 80 6.60 18.96 9.55
CA LYS A 80 5.29 18.75 8.93
C LYS A 80 5.26 17.42 8.16
N VAL A 81 6.36 17.04 7.51
CA VAL A 81 6.51 15.71 6.88
C VAL A 81 6.42 14.61 7.93
N LYS A 82 7.24 14.70 8.99
CA LYS A 82 7.23 13.71 10.08
C LYS A 82 5.85 13.57 10.72
N SER A 83 5.18 14.70 10.96
CA SER A 83 3.80 14.71 11.48
C SER A 83 2.81 14.03 10.55
N ALA A 84 2.93 14.19 9.22
CA ALA A 84 2.06 13.51 8.27
C ALA A 84 2.31 11.99 8.24
N VAL A 85 3.58 11.57 8.27
CA VAL A 85 3.99 10.16 8.31
C VAL A 85 3.46 9.46 9.56
N VAL A 86 3.67 10.05 10.74
CA VAL A 86 3.27 9.44 12.03
C VAL A 86 1.75 9.41 12.23
N ALA A 87 1.01 10.30 11.55
CA ALA A 87 -0.45 10.33 11.67
C ALA A 87 -1.16 9.16 10.97
N VAL A 88 -0.47 8.44 10.08
CA VAL A 88 -1.04 7.32 9.32
C VAL A 88 -0.63 6.00 10.00
N PRO A 89 -1.60 5.21 10.52
CA PRO A 89 -1.32 3.90 11.10
C PRO A 89 -0.63 2.97 10.11
N ALA A 90 0.22 2.06 10.59
CA ALA A 90 0.86 1.06 9.73
C ALA A 90 -0.21 0.14 9.11
N GLN A 91 -0.18 0.04 7.79
CA GLN A 91 -1.10 -0.76 6.97
C GLN A 91 -0.40 -1.17 5.67
N ASP A 92 -1.14 -1.65 4.67
CA ASP A 92 -0.57 -1.92 3.35
C ASP A 92 0.23 -0.72 2.81
N CYS A 93 1.42 -0.99 2.26
CA CYS A 93 2.39 0.04 1.93
C CYS A 93 1.89 1.04 0.89
N GLN A 94 1.05 0.62 -0.06
CA GLN A 94 0.54 1.49 -1.13
C GLN A 94 -0.57 2.40 -0.59
N TYR A 95 -1.50 1.83 0.18
CA TYR A 95 -2.55 2.61 0.87
C TYR A 95 -1.95 3.59 1.88
N TRP A 96 -0.99 3.12 2.68
CA TRP A 96 -0.25 3.95 3.62
C TRP A 96 0.42 5.13 2.90
N MET A 97 1.08 4.89 1.77
CA MET A 97 1.74 5.92 0.98
C MET A 97 0.73 6.97 0.48
N VAL A 98 -0.44 6.55 -0.01
CA VAL A 98 -1.48 7.47 -0.48
C VAL A 98 -2.04 8.33 0.65
N GLU A 99 -2.28 7.77 1.83
CA GLU A 99 -2.74 8.54 2.99
C GLU A 99 -1.67 9.54 3.47
N VAL A 100 -0.40 9.15 3.45
CA VAL A 100 0.71 10.07 3.76
C VAL A 100 0.75 11.20 2.74
N LEU A 101 0.63 10.92 1.44
CA LEU A 101 0.57 11.96 0.40
C LEU A 101 -0.62 12.91 0.61
N ALA A 102 -1.79 12.38 0.97
CA ALA A 102 -2.95 13.22 1.30
C ALA A 102 -2.67 14.10 2.53
N GLY A 103 -1.93 13.59 3.52
CA GLY A 103 -1.45 14.37 4.67
C GLY A 103 -0.47 15.48 4.28
N LEU A 104 0.42 15.22 3.33
CA LEU A 104 1.36 16.20 2.79
C LEU A 104 0.66 17.27 1.94
N GLU A 105 -0.35 16.89 1.16
CA GLU A 105 -1.18 17.82 0.38
C GLU A 105 -1.93 18.81 1.27
N ARG A 106 -2.58 18.32 2.33
CA ARG A 106 -3.28 19.16 3.31
C ARG A 106 -2.35 20.18 3.98
N LYS A 107 -1.05 19.88 4.03
CA LYS A 107 -0.01 20.75 4.58
C LYS A 107 0.70 21.58 3.49
N SER A 108 0.23 21.52 2.25
CA SER A 108 0.78 22.20 1.07
C SER A 108 2.25 21.88 0.79
N LEU A 109 2.68 20.66 1.12
CA LEU A 109 4.06 20.19 0.89
C LEU A 109 4.23 19.48 -0.44
N VAL A 110 3.15 18.97 -1.00
CA VAL A 110 3.09 18.38 -2.35
C VAL A 110 1.91 19.01 -3.11
N PRO A 111 1.93 19.01 -4.45
CA PRO A 111 0.85 19.60 -5.25
C PRO A 111 -0.51 18.95 -4.98
N PRO A 112 -1.62 19.70 -5.01
CA PRO A 112 -2.96 19.12 -4.93
C PRO A 112 -3.20 18.08 -6.04
N GLY A 113 -3.83 16.96 -5.70
CA GLY A 113 -4.14 15.87 -6.64
C GLY A 113 -3.05 14.79 -6.76
N THR A 114 -1.91 14.98 -6.10
CA THR A 114 -0.88 13.95 -5.89
C THR A 114 -1.48 12.68 -5.26
N SER A 115 -2.24 12.78 -4.16
CA SER A 115 -2.79 11.58 -3.50
C SER A 115 -3.71 10.79 -4.41
N VAL A 116 -4.62 11.47 -5.11
CA VAL A 116 -5.53 10.87 -6.10
C VAL A 116 -4.76 10.23 -7.26
N HIS A 117 -3.69 10.90 -7.74
CA HIS A 117 -2.84 10.36 -8.80
C HIS A 117 -2.22 9.01 -8.41
N TYR A 118 -1.71 8.87 -7.19
CA TYR A 118 -1.12 7.61 -6.72
C TYR A 118 -2.18 6.59 -6.28
N HIS A 119 -3.33 7.02 -5.76
CA HIS A 119 -4.46 6.13 -5.46
C HIS A 119 -4.90 5.32 -6.69
N ASN A 120 -4.97 5.97 -7.86
CA ASN A 120 -5.34 5.31 -9.12
C ASN A 120 -4.28 4.32 -9.66
N GLN A 121 -3.15 4.19 -8.97
CA GLN A 121 -2.05 3.28 -9.32
C GLN A 121 -1.90 2.14 -8.30
N ILE A 122 -2.74 2.08 -7.27
CA ILE A 122 -2.73 0.98 -6.29
C ILE A 122 -3.01 -0.33 -7.03
N GLU A 123 -2.18 -1.32 -6.74
CA GLU A 123 -2.33 -2.66 -7.30
C GLU A 123 -3.46 -3.40 -6.59
N PRO A 124 -4.28 -4.16 -7.33
CA PRO A 124 -5.29 -4.99 -6.71
C PRO A 124 -4.61 -6.02 -5.81
N PHE A 125 -5.17 -6.22 -4.62
CA PHE A 125 -4.79 -7.34 -3.77
C PHE A 125 -5.30 -8.62 -4.43
N ILE A 126 -4.43 -9.35 -5.12
CA ILE A 126 -4.76 -10.71 -5.58
C ILE A 126 -4.55 -11.60 -4.36
N ALA A 127 -5.63 -11.81 -3.60
CA ALA A 127 -5.69 -12.97 -2.72
C ALA A 127 -5.49 -14.19 -3.62
N GLY A 128 -4.40 -14.93 -3.41
CA GLY A 128 -4.13 -16.16 -4.15
C GLY A 128 -5.39 -17.02 -4.18
N GLU A 129 -5.66 -17.61 -5.35
CA GLU A 129 -6.77 -18.51 -5.64
C GLU A 129 -7.25 -19.24 -4.38
N MET A 130 -8.30 -18.72 -3.76
CA MET A 130 -9.17 -19.56 -2.96
C MET A 130 -9.79 -20.46 -4.02
N GLU A 131 -9.34 -21.72 -4.11
CA GLU A 131 -10.01 -22.71 -4.94
C GLU A 131 -11.50 -22.61 -4.64
N ASP A 132 -12.25 -22.07 -5.61
CA ASP A 132 -13.71 -22.01 -5.61
C ASP A 132 -14.23 -23.45 -5.70
N SER A 133 -14.12 -24.19 -4.59
CA SER A 133 -14.88 -25.41 -4.36
C SER A 133 -16.28 -25.01 -3.91
N TRP A 134 -17.00 -24.31 -4.80
CA TRP A 134 -18.45 -24.33 -4.78
C TRP A 134 -18.87 -25.71 -5.30
N VAL A 135 -18.86 -26.69 -4.40
CA VAL A 135 -19.63 -27.92 -4.61
C VAL A 135 -21.09 -27.47 -4.69
N LEU A 136 -21.64 -27.47 -5.91
CA LEU A 136 -23.08 -27.51 -6.14
C LEU A 136 -23.62 -28.81 -5.54
N LEU A 137 -23.84 -28.84 -4.22
CA LEU A 137 -24.82 -29.74 -3.63
C LEU A 137 -26.19 -29.16 -3.96
N SER A 138 -26.60 -29.34 -5.22
CA SER A 138 -28.01 -29.36 -5.58
C SER A 138 -28.67 -30.42 -4.73
N GLY A 139 -29.38 -29.98 -3.69
CA GLY A 139 -30.23 -30.84 -2.89
C GLY A 139 -31.23 -31.52 -3.80
N THR A 140 -31.11 -32.83 -3.94
CA THR A 140 -32.23 -33.67 -4.34
C THR A 140 -33.08 -33.85 -3.09
N CYS A 141 -34.11 -33.02 -2.94
CA CYS A 141 -35.20 -33.31 -2.03
C CYS A 141 -35.80 -34.65 -2.47
N GLU A 142 -35.65 -35.65 -1.62
CA GLU A 142 -36.43 -36.88 -1.68
C GLU A 142 -37.88 -36.51 -1.36
N GLU A 143 -38.76 -36.60 -2.36
CA GLU A 143 -40.20 -36.69 -2.12
C GLU A 143 -40.62 -38.10 -2.54
N GLU A 144 -40.67 -38.97 -1.53
CA GLU A 144 -41.15 -40.34 -1.62
C GLU A 144 -42.66 -40.32 -1.87
N LEU A 145 -43.07 -40.64 -3.10
CA LEU A 145 -44.46 -40.67 -3.52
C LEU A 145 -45.03 -42.07 -3.24
N THR A 146 -45.54 -42.28 -2.03
CA THR A 146 -46.26 -43.51 -1.65
C THR A 146 -47.66 -43.47 -2.26
N ILE A 147 -47.93 -44.36 -3.22
CA ILE A 147 -49.29 -44.61 -3.75
C ILE A 147 -49.87 -45.77 -2.94
N GLU A 148 -50.82 -45.48 -2.04
CA GLU A 148 -51.68 -46.50 -1.43
C GLU A 148 -53.04 -46.54 -2.14
N GLU A 149 -53.49 -47.75 -2.46
CA GLU A 149 -54.68 -48.07 -3.26
C GLU A 149 -56.01 -47.77 -2.54
N PRO A 150 -57.09 -47.38 -3.25
CA PRO A 150 -58.40 -47.19 -2.64
C PRO A 150 -59.15 -48.52 -2.47
N GLY A 151 -59.22 -49.02 -1.23
CA GLY A 151 -60.21 -50.01 -0.81
C GLY A 151 -61.54 -49.33 -0.48
N SER A 152 -62.53 -49.48 -1.37
CA SER A 152 -63.93 -49.13 -1.07
C SER A 152 -64.67 -50.34 -0.50
N ASN A 153 -65.35 -50.11 0.63
CA ASN A 153 -66.31 -51.01 1.26
C ASN A 153 -67.73 -50.68 0.77
#